data_AF-A0A286SGK2-F1
#
_entry.id   AF-A0A286SGK2-F1
#
_cell.length_a   1.000
_cell.length_b   1.000
_cell.length_c   1.000
_cell.angle_alpha   90.00
_cell.angle_beta   90.00
_cell.angle_gamma   90.00
#
_symmetry.space_group_name_H-M   'P 1'
#
loop_
_entity.id
_entity.type
_entity.pdbx_description
1 polymer ?
#
loop_
_entity_poly.entity_id
_entity_poly.type
_entity_poly.pdbx_seq_one_letter_code
_entity_poly.pdbx_strand_id
1 'polypeptide(L)'
;MFRLLHALGAGCGKLPLVAGVALVLSARAVPLFAPPELPRLAEPSRFEEASPDATLIDAVLAKRAPELGLTLRRQIVQAIAEEAGRAGYDPLLILALIDVESDFAEEAISEKGARGLMQIKPSTLHFLAEKEGLRLSREEVAADPALGVRLGIRYLRALNERFGDLDLALMAYNAGPTRIWQAKKAGELDTFRRYPRLVRRDFKRFREGEGLGGDWALAQREGLVEGAPEEKTP
;
A
#
# COMPACT_ATOMS: atom_id res chain seq x y z
N MET A 1 -87.03 24.35 43.08
CA MET A 1 -86.03 25.28 43.65
C MET A 1 -84.79 24.47 44.04
N PHE A 2 -83.60 24.94 43.65
CA PHE A 2 -82.23 24.36 43.79
C PHE A 2 -81.84 23.29 42.74
N ARG A 3 -80.93 23.53 41.76
CA ARG A 3 -79.44 23.76 41.79
C ARG A 3 -78.69 22.63 42.52
N LEU A 4 -77.53 22.09 42.11
CA LEU A 4 -76.59 22.18 40.98
C LEU A 4 -75.47 21.15 41.30
N LEU A 5 -74.86 20.49 40.28
CA LEU A 5 -73.46 19.96 40.19
C LEU A 5 -72.88 19.11 41.38
N HIS A 6 -72.20 17.96 41.21
CA HIS A 6 -70.98 17.70 40.41
C HIS A 6 -70.55 16.21 40.50
N ALA A 7 -69.72 15.82 39.51
CA ALA A 7 -68.61 14.85 39.57
C ALA A 7 -68.83 13.35 39.26
N LEU A 8 -68.26 13.03 38.09
CA LEU A 8 -67.84 11.76 37.48
C LEU A 8 -67.00 10.84 38.36
N GLY A 9 -67.00 9.54 38.03
CA GLY A 9 -65.78 8.72 38.17
C GLY A 9 -65.96 7.22 38.42
N ALA A 10 -66.11 6.47 37.32
CA ALA A 10 -65.57 5.13 37.06
C ALA A 10 -65.96 3.90 37.93
N GLY A 11 -66.37 2.83 37.23
CA GLY A 11 -66.25 1.45 37.73
C GLY A 11 -67.24 0.44 37.12
N CYS A 12 -66.88 -0.20 35.99
CA CYS A 12 -67.55 -1.40 35.45
C CYS A 12 -66.54 -2.11 34.53
N GLY A 13 -66.34 -3.42 34.50
CA GLY A 13 -66.97 -4.55 35.16
C GLY A 13 -66.12 -5.81 34.90
N LYS A 14 -66.39 -6.87 35.67
CA LYS A 14 -65.86 -8.22 35.50
C LYS A 14 -66.95 -9.10 34.86
N LEU A 15 -66.60 -10.07 34.02
CA LEU A 15 -66.83 -11.52 34.22
C LEU A 15 -66.53 -12.34 32.94
N PRO A 16 -66.30 -13.67 33.05
CA PRO A 16 -65.34 -14.39 32.22
C PRO A 16 -65.92 -15.48 31.30
N LEU A 17 -65.09 -15.82 30.30
CA LEU A 17 -64.70 -17.13 29.78
C LEU A 17 -65.76 -18.25 29.58
N VAL A 18 -66.00 -18.58 28.30
CA VAL A 18 -66.15 -19.99 27.86
C VAL A 18 -65.35 -20.18 26.58
N ALA A 19 -64.41 -21.12 26.63
CA ALA A 19 -63.53 -21.49 25.52
C ALA A 19 -64.26 -22.41 24.53
N GLY A 20 -64.51 -21.91 23.32
CA GLY A 20 -64.89 -22.71 22.16
C GLY A 20 -63.68 -22.88 21.25
N VAL A 21 -63.21 -24.12 21.10
CA VAL A 21 -62.16 -24.50 20.15
C VAL A 21 -62.72 -24.34 18.74
N ALA A 22 -62.36 -23.25 18.06
CA ALA A 22 -62.53 -23.09 16.62
C ALA A 22 -61.22 -23.45 15.94
N LEU A 23 -61.20 -24.62 15.30
CA LEU A 23 -60.16 -25.08 14.41
C LEU A 23 -60.15 -24.17 13.16
N VAL A 24 -59.36 -23.10 13.19
CA VAL A 24 -59.10 -22.30 11.98
C VAL A 24 -57.93 -22.96 11.25
N LEU A 25 -58.26 -23.79 10.25
CA LEU A 25 -57.33 -24.18 9.20
C LEU A 25 -56.95 -22.93 8.41
N SER A 26 -55.92 -22.20 8.86
CA SER A 26 -55.29 -21.21 8.00
C SER A 26 -54.52 -21.97 6.93
N ALA A 27 -55.12 -22.13 5.76
CA ALA A 27 -54.38 -22.48 4.56
C ALA A 27 -53.36 -21.35 4.34
N ARG A 28 -52.12 -21.54 4.79
CA ARG A 28 -51.02 -20.69 4.38
C ARG A 28 -50.83 -20.98 2.90
N ALA A 29 -51.22 -20.02 2.07
CA ALA A 29 -50.75 -19.97 0.69
C ALA A 29 -49.23 -19.94 0.76
N VAL A 30 -48.60 -21.10 0.54
CA VAL A 30 -47.16 -21.17 0.27
C VAL A 30 -47.03 -20.53 -1.12
N PRO A 31 -46.33 -19.39 -1.26
CA PRO A 31 -46.11 -18.85 -2.58
C PRO A 31 -45.32 -19.90 -3.37
N LEU A 32 -45.94 -20.47 -4.40
CA LEU A 32 -45.39 -21.58 -5.20
C LEU A 32 -44.20 -21.16 -6.08
N PHE A 33 -43.74 -19.92 -5.93
CA PHE A 33 -42.54 -19.41 -6.58
C PHE A 33 -42.04 -18.20 -5.79
N ALA A 34 -41.22 -18.43 -4.77
CA ALA A 34 -40.29 -17.40 -4.38
C ALA A 34 -39.33 -17.24 -5.59
N PRO A 35 -39.17 -16.05 -6.18
CA PRO A 35 -38.13 -15.88 -7.18
C PRO A 35 -36.81 -16.33 -6.53
N PRO A 36 -35.90 -17.01 -7.26
CA PRO A 36 -34.59 -17.25 -6.71
C PRO A 36 -34.09 -15.91 -6.19
N GLU A 37 -33.65 -15.84 -4.93
CA GLU A 37 -32.86 -14.70 -4.48
C GLU A 37 -31.72 -14.63 -5.48
N LEU A 38 -31.82 -13.66 -6.40
CA LEU A 38 -30.70 -13.34 -7.26
C LEU A 38 -29.54 -13.19 -6.28
N PRO A 39 -28.42 -13.90 -6.47
CA PRO A 39 -27.25 -13.65 -5.64
C PRO A 39 -27.10 -12.13 -5.68
N ARG A 40 -27.18 -11.48 -4.51
CA ARG A 40 -26.88 -10.06 -4.41
C ARG A 40 -25.55 -9.96 -5.14
N LEU A 41 -25.56 -9.37 -6.35
CA LEU A 41 -24.33 -9.00 -7.02
C LEU A 41 -23.57 -8.31 -5.91
N ALA A 42 -22.46 -8.90 -5.48
CA ALA A 42 -21.69 -8.37 -4.38
C ALA A 42 -21.61 -6.88 -4.68
N GLU A 43 -22.24 -6.06 -3.81
CA GLU A 43 -22.23 -4.60 -3.92
C GLU A 43 -20.81 -4.28 -4.37
N PRO A 44 -20.61 -3.69 -5.57
CA PRO A 44 -19.29 -3.61 -6.19
C PRO A 44 -18.37 -3.12 -5.10
N SER A 45 -17.48 -4.01 -4.66
CA SER A 45 -16.77 -3.89 -3.39
C SER A 45 -16.30 -2.46 -3.33
N ARG A 46 -16.96 -1.67 -2.46
CA ARG A 46 -16.81 -0.22 -2.35
C ARG A 46 -15.34 0.03 -2.62
N PHE A 47 -15.00 0.66 -3.76
CA PHE A 47 -13.64 1.09 -4.00
C PHE A 47 -13.26 1.80 -2.72
N GLU A 48 -12.45 1.11 -1.93
CA GLU A 48 -12.09 1.50 -0.59
C GLU A 48 -11.55 2.91 -0.81
N GLU A 49 -12.22 3.93 -0.24
CA GLU A 49 -11.83 5.31 -0.46
C GLU A 49 -10.32 5.37 -0.32
N ALA A 50 -9.64 5.68 -1.44
CA ALA A 50 -8.21 5.48 -1.52
C ALA A 50 -7.58 6.14 -0.30
N SER A 51 -6.79 5.37 0.47
CA SER A 51 -6.12 5.90 1.66
C SER A 51 -5.45 7.24 1.33
N PRO A 52 -5.43 8.23 2.23
CA PRO A 52 -4.71 9.49 2.01
C PRO A 52 -3.30 9.28 1.46
N ASP A 53 -2.61 8.22 1.92
CA ASP A 53 -1.29 7.84 1.42
C ASP A 53 -1.33 7.37 -0.03
N ALA A 54 -2.34 6.57 -0.42
CA ALA A 54 -2.50 6.11 -1.80
C ALA A 54 -2.80 7.27 -2.76
N THR A 55 -3.62 8.24 -2.34
CA THR A 55 -3.86 9.48 -3.10
C THR A 55 -2.59 10.31 -3.24
N LEU A 56 -1.82 10.44 -2.17
CA LEU A 56 -0.56 11.17 -2.18
C LEU A 56 0.49 10.49 -3.07
N ILE A 57 0.65 9.17 -2.97
CA ILE A 57 1.55 8.39 -3.84
C ILE A 57 1.18 8.60 -5.30
N ASP A 58 -0.11 8.47 -5.65
CA ASP A 58 -0.56 8.67 -7.04
C ASP A 58 -0.25 10.09 -7.53
N ALA A 59 -0.46 11.11 -6.69
CA ALA A 59 -0.17 12.50 -7.02
C ALA A 59 1.33 12.77 -7.21
N VAL A 60 2.19 12.19 -6.37
CA VAL A 60 3.65 12.29 -6.52
C VAL A 60 4.09 11.63 -7.83
N LEU A 61 3.64 10.41 -8.11
CA LEU A 61 3.97 9.69 -9.35
C LEU A 61 3.45 10.43 -10.58
N ALA A 62 2.21 10.93 -10.54
CA ALA A 62 1.63 11.71 -11.65
C ALA A 62 2.45 12.95 -12.00
N LYS A 63 3.07 13.57 -10.99
CA LYS A 63 3.85 14.78 -11.14
C LYS A 63 5.30 14.49 -11.57
N ARG A 64 5.94 13.50 -10.96
CA ARG A 64 7.38 13.23 -11.13
C ARG A 64 7.71 12.21 -12.21
N ALA A 65 6.78 11.31 -12.52
CA ALA A 65 6.91 10.29 -13.55
C ALA A 65 5.61 10.19 -14.36
N PRO A 66 5.21 11.26 -15.09
CA PRO A 66 4.00 11.26 -15.91
C PRO A 66 4.00 10.18 -17.01
N GLU A 67 5.17 9.74 -17.46
CA GLU A 67 5.40 8.70 -18.47
C GLU A 67 4.84 7.33 -18.08
N LEU A 68 4.76 7.01 -16.78
CA LEU A 68 4.13 5.79 -16.26
C LEU A 68 2.67 5.66 -16.75
N GLY A 69 1.99 6.79 -16.97
CA GLY A 69 0.57 6.80 -17.33
C GLY A 69 -0.34 6.32 -16.20
N LEU A 70 -1.66 6.47 -16.37
CA LEU A 70 -2.63 6.21 -15.30
C LEU A 70 -2.66 4.74 -14.85
N THR A 71 -2.59 3.80 -15.79
CA THR A 71 -2.73 2.37 -15.49
C THR A 71 -1.57 1.85 -14.65
N LEU A 72 -0.33 2.13 -15.06
CA LEU A 72 0.84 1.64 -14.33
C LEU A 72 1.00 2.35 -12.98
N ARG A 73 0.71 3.66 -12.89
CA ARG A 73 0.69 4.37 -11.59
C ARG A 73 -0.26 3.70 -10.60
N ARG A 74 -1.48 3.35 -11.03
CA ARG A 74 -2.43 2.62 -10.17
C ARG A 74 -1.90 1.25 -9.72
N GLN A 75 -1.25 0.52 -10.62
CA GLN A 75 -0.63 -0.77 -10.29
C GLN A 75 0.51 -0.60 -9.28
N ILE A 76 1.33 0.43 -9.41
CA ILE A 76 2.41 0.76 -8.47
C ILE A 76 1.85 1.17 -7.12
N VAL A 77 0.85 2.06 -7.09
CA VAL A 77 0.16 2.48 -5.85
C VAL A 77 -0.39 1.25 -5.11
N GLN A 78 -1.06 0.35 -5.84
CA GLN A 78 -1.59 -0.88 -5.28
C GLN A 78 -0.48 -1.82 -4.78
N ALA A 79 0.59 -1.99 -5.54
CA ALA A 79 1.73 -2.81 -5.15
C ALA A 79 2.40 -2.29 -3.88
N ILE A 80 2.60 -0.97 -3.76
CA ILE A 80 3.13 -0.32 -2.56
C ILE A 80 2.18 -0.56 -1.39
N ALA A 81 0.89 -0.22 -1.52
CA ALA A 81 -0.07 -0.31 -0.43
C ALA A 81 -0.18 -1.74 0.13
N GLU A 82 -0.29 -2.73 -0.75
CA GLU A 82 -0.45 -4.13 -0.35
C GLU A 82 0.81 -4.72 0.30
N GLU A 83 1.97 -4.57 -0.34
CA GLU A 83 3.19 -5.20 0.18
C GLU A 83 3.79 -4.43 1.35
N ALA A 84 3.67 -3.09 1.39
CA ALA A 84 4.06 -2.32 2.58
C ALA A 84 3.18 -2.72 3.78
N GLY A 85 1.87 -2.85 3.58
CA GLY A 85 0.95 -3.32 4.62
C GLY A 85 1.32 -4.71 5.15
N ARG A 86 1.64 -5.66 4.25
CA ARG A 86 2.13 -7.00 4.64
C ARG A 86 3.46 -6.97 5.38
N ALA A 87 4.38 -6.09 4.98
CA ALA A 87 5.71 -5.99 5.57
C ALA A 87 5.76 -5.17 6.87
N GLY A 88 4.69 -4.42 7.18
CA GLY A 88 4.61 -3.51 8.32
C GLY A 88 5.33 -2.18 8.09
N TYR A 89 5.37 -1.70 6.85
CA TYR A 89 5.97 -0.41 6.48
C TYR A 89 4.90 0.64 6.18
N ASP A 90 5.24 1.90 6.46
CA ASP A 90 4.50 3.05 5.97
C ASP A 90 4.66 3.12 4.43
N PRO A 91 3.57 3.20 3.64
CA PRO A 91 3.63 3.30 2.17
C PRO A 91 4.54 4.43 1.67
N LEU A 92 4.61 5.56 2.38
CA LEU A 92 5.44 6.69 1.99
C LEU A 92 6.93 6.43 2.21
N LEU A 93 7.30 5.49 3.11
CA LEU A 93 8.69 5.02 3.24
C LEU A 93 9.11 4.26 2.00
N ILE A 94 8.21 3.44 1.44
CA ILE A 94 8.48 2.70 0.20
C ILE A 94 8.56 3.67 -0.99
N LEU A 95 7.69 4.68 -1.02
CA LEU A 95 7.78 5.73 -2.03
C LEU A 95 9.15 6.44 -1.99
N ALA A 96 9.63 6.79 -0.79
CA ALA A 96 10.97 7.37 -0.60
C ALA A 96 12.11 6.44 -1.00
N LEU A 97 11.96 5.13 -0.79
CA LEU A 97 12.93 4.16 -1.25
C LEU A 97 12.99 4.09 -2.78
N ILE A 98 11.85 4.11 -3.46
CA ILE A 98 11.78 4.16 -4.93
C ILE A 98 12.42 5.44 -5.47
N ASP A 99 12.15 6.59 -4.83
CA ASP A 99 12.77 7.88 -5.18
C ASP A 99 14.30 7.78 -5.16
N VAL A 100 14.87 7.24 -4.07
CA VAL A 100 16.32 7.10 -3.92
C VAL A 100 16.92 6.05 -4.87
N GLU A 101 16.19 5.00 -5.22
CA GLU A 101 16.69 3.94 -6.09
C GLU A 101 16.68 4.31 -7.57
N SER A 102 15.65 4.99 -8.05
CA SER A 102 15.48 5.20 -9.49
C SER A 102 14.96 6.58 -9.90
N ASP A 103 14.69 7.49 -8.96
CA ASP A 103 13.95 8.74 -9.24
C ASP A 103 12.65 8.46 -10.03
N PHE A 104 11.96 7.39 -9.64
CA PHE A 104 10.74 6.88 -10.31
C PHE A 104 10.90 6.43 -11.77
N ALA A 105 12.11 6.36 -12.32
CA ALA A 105 12.33 5.87 -13.68
C ALA A 105 12.13 4.33 -13.78
N GLU A 106 11.07 3.91 -14.46
CA GLU A 106 10.70 2.48 -14.60
C GLU A 106 11.71 1.66 -15.41
N GLU A 107 12.42 2.29 -16.34
CA GLU A 107 13.41 1.64 -17.22
C GLU A 107 14.85 1.75 -16.68
N ALA A 108 15.04 2.23 -15.44
CA ALA A 108 16.37 2.44 -14.87
C ALA A 108 17.21 1.16 -14.83
N ILE A 109 18.44 1.22 -15.36
CA ILE A 109 19.42 0.13 -15.30
C ILE A 109 20.74 0.66 -14.76
N SER A 110 21.23 0.09 -13.65
CA SER A 110 22.57 0.42 -13.14
C SER A 110 23.67 -0.36 -13.85
N GLU A 111 24.92 0.10 -13.73
CA GLU A 111 26.12 -0.60 -14.24
C GLU A 111 26.23 -2.04 -13.72
N LYS A 112 25.72 -2.31 -12.50
CA LYS A 112 25.72 -3.64 -11.87
C LYS A 112 24.52 -4.50 -12.29
N GLY A 113 23.71 -4.01 -13.23
CA GLY A 113 22.57 -4.71 -13.81
C GLY A 113 21.34 -4.76 -12.91
N ALA A 114 21.25 -3.90 -11.90
CA ALA A 114 20.02 -3.68 -11.14
C ALA A 114 18.99 -2.95 -12.01
N ARG A 115 17.71 -3.31 -11.90
CA ARG A 115 16.65 -2.85 -12.83
C ARG A 115 15.40 -2.30 -12.14
N GLY A 116 14.81 -1.30 -12.78
CA GLY A 116 13.49 -0.76 -12.49
C GLY A 116 13.40 0.09 -11.23
N LEU A 117 12.16 0.36 -10.82
CA LEU A 117 11.80 1.31 -9.75
C LEU A 117 12.49 1.06 -8.41
N MET A 118 12.70 -0.20 -8.06
CA MET A 118 13.37 -0.58 -6.80
C MET A 118 14.75 -1.19 -7.01
N GLN A 119 15.33 -1.01 -8.21
CA GLN A 119 16.66 -1.47 -8.59
C GLN A 119 16.95 -2.91 -8.14
N ILE A 120 16.14 -3.86 -8.65
CA ILE A 120 16.28 -5.27 -8.30
C ILE A 120 17.56 -5.82 -8.93
N LYS A 121 18.53 -6.17 -8.09
CA LYS A 121 19.80 -6.79 -8.51
C LYS A 121 19.57 -8.26 -8.91
N PRO A 122 20.38 -8.82 -9.83
CA PRO A 122 20.31 -10.24 -10.14
C PRO A 122 20.45 -11.15 -8.91
N SER A 123 21.35 -10.81 -7.98
CA SER A 123 21.52 -11.53 -6.73
C SER A 123 20.31 -11.43 -5.80
N THR A 124 19.61 -10.30 -5.79
CA THR A 124 18.35 -10.10 -5.04
C THR A 124 17.25 -10.98 -5.61
N LEU A 125 17.08 -10.99 -6.94
CA LEU A 125 16.08 -11.83 -7.60
C LEU A 125 16.35 -13.31 -7.33
N HIS A 126 17.61 -13.75 -7.45
CA HIS A 126 17.98 -15.13 -7.15
C HIS A 126 17.67 -15.51 -5.69
N PHE A 127 18.02 -14.66 -4.74
CA PHE A 127 17.70 -14.88 -3.32
C PHE A 127 16.19 -15.02 -3.08
N LEU A 128 15.36 -14.15 -3.66
CA LEU A 128 13.91 -14.23 -3.51
C LEU A 128 13.33 -15.46 -4.21
N ALA A 129 13.83 -15.80 -5.40
CA ALA A 129 13.41 -16.98 -6.14
C ALA A 129 13.65 -18.26 -5.33
N GLU A 130 14.81 -18.39 -4.69
CA GLU A 130 15.10 -19.51 -3.80
C GLU A 130 14.25 -19.49 -2.53
N LYS A 131 14.14 -18.33 -1.87
CA LYS A 131 13.40 -18.19 -0.60
C LYS A 131 11.90 -18.46 -0.75
N GLU A 132 11.31 -18.01 -1.85
CA GLU A 132 9.86 -18.05 -2.10
C GLU A 132 9.45 -19.15 -3.09
N GLY A 133 10.41 -19.92 -3.64
CA GLY A 133 10.13 -20.96 -4.64
C GLY A 133 9.60 -20.41 -5.96
N LEU A 134 9.94 -19.16 -6.30
CA LEU A 134 9.47 -18.50 -7.51
C LEU A 134 10.29 -18.92 -8.72
N ARG A 135 9.63 -18.98 -9.88
CA ARG A 135 10.28 -19.12 -11.19
C ARG A 135 10.06 -17.83 -11.96
N LEU A 136 10.96 -16.87 -11.77
CA LEU A 136 10.94 -15.57 -12.43
C LEU A 136 12.27 -15.31 -13.12
N SER A 137 12.19 -14.88 -14.37
CA SER A 137 13.31 -14.36 -15.16
C SER A 137 13.51 -12.87 -14.89
N ARG A 138 14.67 -12.35 -15.31
CA ARG A 138 14.96 -10.91 -15.21
C ARG A 138 14.10 -10.10 -16.17
N GLU A 139 13.70 -10.72 -17.28
CA GLU A 139 12.88 -10.16 -18.34
C GLU A 139 11.44 -10.00 -17.86
N GLU A 140 10.89 -10.99 -17.16
CA GLU A 140 9.57 -10.88 -16.53
C GLU A 140 9.51 -9.76 -15.49
N VAL A 141 10.54 -9.63 -14.65
CA VAL A 141 10.60 -8.53 -13.67
C VAL A 141 10.77 -7.17 -14.34
N ALA A 142 11.54 -7.09 -15.44
CA ALA A 142 11.71 -5.84 -16.18
C ALA A 142 10.43 -5.43 -16.95
N ALA A 143 9.63 -6.40 -17.39
CA ALA A 143 8.38 -6.14 -18.10
C ALA A 143 7.22 -5.72 -17.18
N ASP A 144 7.35 -5.91 -15.87
CA ASP A 144 6.33 -5.55 -14.88
C ASP A 144 6.95 -4.71 -13.73
N PRO A 145 6.93 -3.37 -13.85
CA PRO A 145 7.46 -2.49 -12.81
C PRO A 145 6.77 -2.66 -11.44
N ALA A 146 5.48 -3.01 -11.42
CA ALA A 146 4.75 -3.25 -10.19
C ALA A 146 5.23 -4.55 -9.50
N LEU A 147 5.53 -5.61 -10.26
CA LEU A 147 6.20 -6.80 -9.74
C LEU A 147 7.58 -6.45 -9.15
N GLY A 148 8.35 -5.62 -9.84
CA GLY A 148 9.63 -5.10 -9.33
C GLY A 148 9.50 -4.44 -7.96
N VAL A 149 8.47 -3.60 -7.78
CA VAL A 149 8.15 -2.97 -6.50
C VAL A 149 7.83 -4.01 -5.42
N ARG A 150 6.97 -4.99 -5.73
CA ARG A 150 6.62 -6.06 -4.77
C ARG A 150 7.85 -6.83 -4.30
N LEU A 151 8.72 -7.22 -5.23
CA LEU A 151 9.96 -7.93 -4.93
C LEU A 151 10.92 -7.08 -4.09
N GLY A 152 11.05 -5.79 -4.38
CA GLY A 152 11.88 -4.87 -3.61
C GLY A 152 11.45 -4.76 -2.15
N ILE A 153 10.14 -4.61 -1.92
CA ILE A 153 9.57 -4.54 -0.56
C ILE A 153 9.80 -5.85 0.21
N ARG A 154 9.59 -7.01 -0.44
CA ARG A 154 9.86 -8.33 0.16
C ARG A 154 11.34 -8.52 0.49
N TYR A 155 12.24 -8.04 -0.36
CA TYR A 155 13.66 -8.09 -0.09
C TYR A 155 14.04 -7.20 1.11
N LEU A 156 13.54 -5.96 1.15
CA LEU A 156 13.74 -5.07 2.30
C LEU A 156 13.25 -5.72 3.59
N ARG A 157 12.07 -6.36 3.55
CA ARG A 157 11.51 -7.09 4.69
C ARG A 157 12.44 -8.21 5.15
N ALA A 158 12.94 -9.03 4.23
CA ALA A 158 13.87 -10.11 4.55
C ALA A 158 15.18 -9.59 5.16
N LEU A 159 15.68 -8.44 4.70
CA LEU A 159 16.85 -7.79 5.30
C LEU A 159 16.54 -7.26 6.69
N ASN A 160 15.38 -6.64 6.89
CA ASN A 160 14.97 -6.14 8.20
C ASN A 160 14.82 -7.27 9.23
N GLU A 161 14.26 -8.42 8.84
CA GLU A 161 14.23 -9.63 9.67
C GLU A 161 15.64 -10.13 10.03
N ARG A 162 16.56 -10.09 9.08
CA ARG A 162 17.95 -10.53 9.28
C ARG A 162 18.75 -9.60 10.20
N PHE A 163 18.55 -8.29 10.09
CA PHE A 163 19.37 -7.30 10.80
C PHE A 163 18.70 -6.74 12.06
N GLY A 164 17.38 -6.86 12.19
CA GLY A 164 16.58 -6.38 13.33
C GLY A 164 16.47 -4.86 13.43
N ASP A 165 16.92 -4.13 12.42
CA ASP A 165 16.97 -2.67 12.39
C ASP A 165 16.83 -2.17 10.95
N LEU A 166 15.96 -1.17 10.77
CA LEU A 166 15.63 -0.65 9.44
C LEU A 166 16.82 0.06 8.78
N ASP A 167 17.64 0.79 9.55
CA ASP A 167 18.79 1.49 8.97
C ASP A 167 19.83 0.48 8.48
N LEU A 168 20.10 -0.59 9.24
CA LEU A 168 20.94 -1.69 8.80
C LEU A 168 20.35 -2.42 7.58
N ALA A 169 19.03 -2.59 7.52
CA ALA A 169 18.36 -3.19 6.37
C ALA A 169 18.51 -2.34 5.12
N LEU A 170 18.31 -1.02 5.21
CA LEU A 170 18.51 -0.07 4.11
C LEU A 170 19.98 -0.04 3.66
N MET A 171 20.93 -0.03 4.59
CA MET A 171 22.35 -0.17 4.25
C MET A 171 22.61 -1.47 3.47
N ALA A 172 22.02 -2.58 3.91
CA ALA A 172 22.20 -3.89 3.29
C ALA A 172 21.51 -3.99 1.93
N TYR A 173 20.40 -3.29 1.74
CA TYR A 173 19.70 -3.18 0.46
C TYR A 173 20.62 -2.55 -0.60
N ASN A 174 21.23 -1.42 -0.24
CA ASN A 174 22.13 -0.68 -1.11
C ASN A 174 23.49 -1.38 -1.31
N ALA A 175 24.19 -1.72 -0.22
CA ALA A 175 25.58 -2.17 -0.26
C ALA A 175 25.74 -3.70 -0.28
N GLY A 176 24.66 -4.44 -0.05
CA GLY A 176 24.65 -5.90 0.06
C GLY A 176 24.81 -6.39 1.52
N PRO A 177 24.10 -7.47 1.91
CA PRO A 177 24.05 -7.94 3.30
C PRO A 177 25.40 -8.42 3.84
N THR A 178 26.24 -9.05 3.01
CA THR A 178 27.57 -9.52 3.42
C THR A 178 28.47 -8.35 3.83
N ARG A 179 28.47 -7.28 3.04
CA ARG A 179 29.29 -6.08 3.30
C ARG A 179 28.86 -5.38 4.58
N ILE A 180 27.55 -5.26 4.81
CA ILE A 180 27.03 -4.63 6.04
C ILE A 180 27.30 -5.49 7.28
N TRP A 181 27.22 -6.81 7.16
CA TRP A 181 27.59 -7.68 8.27
C TRP A 181 29.07 -7.55 8.65
N GLN A 182 29.97 -7.46 7.67
CA GLN A 182 31.40 -7.23 7.90
C GLN A 182 31.66 -5.85 8.52
N ALA A 183 31.08 -4.79 7.96
CA ALA A 183 31.20 -3.44 8.49
C ALA A 183 30.69 -3.33 9.94
N LYS A 184 29.56 -3.99 10.26
CA LYS A 184 29.03 -4.06 11.63
C LYS A 184 30.03 -4.70 12.59
N LYS A 185 30.70 -5.79 12.18
CA LYS A 185 31.73 -6.45 13.00
C LYS A 185 32.99 -5.61 13.18
N ALA A 186 33.37 -4.84 12.16
CA ALA A 186 34.54 -3.98 12.20
C ALA A 186 34.29 -2.63 12.90
N GLY A 187 33.03 -2.27 13.20
CA GLY A 187 32.68 -0.95 13.73
C GLY A 187 32.66 0.17 12.69
N GLU A 188 32.55 -0.17 11.41
CA GLU A 188 32.70 0.74 10.26
C GLU A 188 31.36 1.12 9.59
N LEU A 189 30.26 1.09 10.34
CA LEU A 189 28.93 1.35 9.79
C LEU A 189 28.72 2.79 9.33
N ASP A 190 29.50 3.74 9.84
CA ASP A 190 29.36 5.16 9.53
C ASP A 190 29.50 5.46 8.03
N THR A 191 30.34 4.71 7.33
CA THR A 191 30.54 4.78 5.87
C THR A 191 29.26 4.47 5.08
N PHE A 192 28.29 3.78 5.67
CA PHE A 192 27.05 3.36 5.01
C PHE A 192 25.82 4.19 5.41
N ARG A 193 25.97 5.13 6.35
CA ARG A 193 24.84 5.91 6.88
C ARG A 193 24.23 6.90 5.89
N ARG A 194 24.91 7.23 4.80
CA ARG A 194 24.37 8.15 3.78
C ARG A 194 23.05 7.64 3.20
N TYR A 195 22.98 6.36 2.86
CA TYR A 195 21.82 5.81 2.16
C TYR A 195 20.54 5.82 3.01
N PRO A 196 20.52 5.31 4.27
CA PRO A 196 19.34 5.46 5.14
C PRO A 196 18.93 6.91 5.40
N ARG A 197 19.90 7.84 5.49
CA ARG A 197 19.60 9.28 5.65
C ARG A 197 18.83 9.86 4.48
N LEU A 198 19.16 9.47 3.23
CA LEU A 198 18.44 9.91 2.04
C LEU A 198 16.99 9.40 2.07
N VAL A 199 16.80 8.10 2.30
CA VAL A 199 15.45 7.50 2.38
C VAL A 199 14.61 8.16 3.48
N ARG A 200 15.19 8.40 4.66
CA ARG A 200 14.48 9.08 5.76
C ARG A 200 14.16 10.54 5.47
N ARG A 201 15.05 11.25 4.78
CA ARG A 201 14.82 12.62 4.32
C ARG A 201 13.61 12.66 3.39
N ASP A 202 13.58 11.80 2.38
CA ASP A 202 12.51 11.81 1.37
C ASP A 202 11.19 11.29 1.96
N PHE A 203 11.25 10.33 2.89
CA PHE A 203 10.08 9.89 3.66
C PHE A 203 9.48 11.04 4.50
N LYS A 204 10.31 11.81 5.20
CA LYS A 204 9.85 12.97 5.97
C LYS A 204 9.19 14.00 5.06
N ARG A 205 9.81 14.29 3.92
CA ARG A 205 9.30 15.22 2.91
C ARG A 205 7.92 14.80 2.40
N PHE A 206 7.76 13.54 2.00
CA PHE A 206 6.45 13.04 1.55
C PHE A 206 5.38 13.13 2.65
N ARG A 207 5.71 12.78 3.89
CA ARG A 207 4.77 12.91 5.02
C ARG A 207 4.33 14.35 5.31
N GLU A 208 5.18 15.32 5.00
CA GLU A 208 4.89 16.75 5.16
C GLU A 208 4.19 17.36 3.92
N GLY A 209 3.93 16.55 2.88
CA GLY A 209 3.36 17.01 1.61
C GLY A 209 4.38 17.69 0.69
N GLU A 210 5.66 17.70 1.07
CA GLU A 210 6.79 18.18 0.26
C GLU A 210 7.14 17.14 -0.83
N GLY A 211 6.28 17.07 -1.83
CA GLY A 211 6.49 16.31 -3.08
C GLY A 211 5.68 16.89 -4.24
N LEU A 212 4.80 17.86 -3.93
CA LEU A 212 3.91 18.55 -4.86
C LEU A 212 4.34 20.01 -5.11
N GLY A 213 5.33 20.54 -4.38
CA GLY A 213 5.95 21.85 -4.61
C GLY A 213 7.06 21.81 -5.66
N GLY A 214 7.22 22.87 -6.46
CA GLY A 214 8.09 22.94 -7.64
C GLY A 214 9.60 23.07 -7.40
N ASP A 215 10.12 22.70 -6.23
CA ASP A 215 11.51 22.99 -5.83
C ASP A 215 12.47 21.80 -6.01
N TRP A 216 12.24 21.00 -7.05
CA TRP A 216 13.03 19.81 -7.38
C TRP A 216 14.38 20.15 -8.04
N ALA A 217 14.53 21.37 -8.59
CA ALA A 217 15.72 21.82 -9.31
C ALA A 217 16.94 22.17 -8.42
N LEU A 218 16.81 22.14 -7.09
CA LEU A 218 17.92 22.43 -6.17
C LEU A 218 18.80 21.20 -5.86
N ALA A 219 18.26 19.98 -5.95
CA ALA A 219 19.03 18.75 -5.68
C ALA A 219 20.07 18.45 -6.78
N GLN A 220 19.84 18.94 -8.01
CA GLN A 220 20.79 18.84 -9.12
C GLN A 220 22.00 19.77 -8.95
N ARG A 221 21.92 20.82 -8.12
CA ARG A 221 23.03 21.76 -7.88
C ARG A 221 23.98 21.35 -6.77
N GLU A 222 23.63 20.36 -5.94
CA GLU A 222 24.49 19.89 -4.85
C GLU A 222 25.35 18.65 -5.20
N GLY A 223 25.45 18.28 -6.48
CA GLY A 223 26.51 17.37 -6.97
C GLY A 223 26.51 15.96 -6.37
N LEU A 224 25.34 15.33 -6.20
CA LEU A 224 25.20 14.03 -5.52
C LEU A 224 25.07 12.80 -6.42
N VAL A 225 25.31 12.92 -7.73
CA VAL A 225 25.45 11.81 -8.68
C VAL A 225 26.60 12.10 -9.64
N GLU A 226 27.71 11.37 -9.54
CA GLU A 226 28.68 11.27 -10.65
C GLU A 226 28.10 10.33 -11.71
N GLY A 227 28.02 10.79 -12.97
CA GLY A 227 27.88 9.89 -14.12
C GLY A 227 26.57 9.94 -14.93
N ALA A 228 25.95 11.10 -15.14
CA ALA A 228 24.98 11.26 -16.24
C ALA A 228 25.71 11.77 -17.51
N PRO A 229 25.41 11.23 -18.70
CA PRO A 229 26.07 11.63 -19.94
C PRO A 229 25.69 13.07 -20.34
N GLU A 230 26.68 13.84 -20.78
CA GLU A 230 26.47 15.16 -21.39
C GLU A 230 25.50 15.05 -22.57
N GLU A 231 24.35 15.68 -22.43
CA GLU A 231 23.42 15.93 -23.51
C GLU A 231 24.06 16.96 -24.46
N LYS A 232 24.75 16.47 -25.49
CA LYS A 232 25.16 17.32 -26.62
C LYS A 232 23.93 17.66 -27.44
N THR A 233 23.38 18.85 -27.20
CA THR A 233 22.49 19.52 -28.14
C THR A 233 23.31 20.09 -29.32
N PRO A 234 22.71 20.15 -30.53
CA PRO A 234 23.42 20.31 -31.80
C PRO A 234 24.07 21.68 -32.03
#